data_AF-A0AAC9RKV8-F1
#
_entry.id   AF-A0AAC9RKV8-F1
#
_cell.length_a   1.000
_cell.length_b   1.000
_cell.length_c   1.000
_cell.angle_alpha   90.00
_cell.angle_beta   90.00
_cell.angle_gamma   90.00
#
_symmetry.space_group_name_H-M   'P 1'
#
loop_
_entity.id
_entity.type
_entity.pdbx_description
1 polymer ?
#
loop_
_entity_poly.entity_id
_entity_poly.type
_entity_poly.pdbx_seq_one_letter_code
_entity_poly.pdbx_strand_id
1 'polypeptide(L)' 'MDDTLKFCEQMALLNQLRNKKLVTAYEYDKIKRYIKKKYKIGIYGMELYPNTDS' A
#
# COMPACT_ATOMS: atom_id res chain seq x y z
N MET A 1 7.97 -16.88 5.52
CA MET A 1 7.83 -15.78 4.55
C MET A 1 7.83 -14.46 5.33
N ASP A 2 8.79 -13.59 5.05
CA ASP A 2 9.00 -12.30 5.73
C ASP A 2 7.74 -11.42 5.65
N ASP A 3 7.39 -10.77 6.75
CA ASP A 3 6.24 -9.86 6.81
C ASP A 3 6.43 -8.62 5.93
N THR A 4 7.68 -8.21 5.70
CA THR A 4 8.06 -7.20 4.71
C THR A 4 7.69 -7.66 3.30
N LEU A 5 8.00 -8.92 2.98
CA LEU A 5 7.68 -9.48 1.66
C LEU A 5 6.16 -9.58 1.46
N LYS A 6 5.42 -10.06 2.46
CA LYS A 6 3.94 -10.11 2.41
C LYS A 6 3.32 -8.72 2.26
N PHE A 7 3.88 -7.70 2.90
CA PHE A 7 3.44 -6.32 2.74
C PHE A 7 3.64 -5.84 1.31
N CYS A 8 4.84 -6.04 0.76
CA CYS A 8 5.17 -5.65 -0.61
C CYS A 8 4.24 -6.33 -1.62
N GLU A 9 4.00 -7.63 -1.47
CA GLU A 9 3.09 -8.40 -2.34
C GLU A 9 1.65 -7.88 -2.28
N GLN A 10 1.12 -7.62 -1.09
CA GLN A 10 -0.24 -7.11 -0.94
C GLN A 10 -0.40 -5.69 -1.47
N MET A 11 0.60 -4.83 -1.27
CA MET A 11 0.62 -3.49 -1.84
C MET A 11 0.71 -3.52 -3.38
N ALA A 12 1.54 -4.40 -3.94
CA ALA A 12 1.66 -4.57 -5.39
C ALA A 12 0.34 -5.04 -6.01
N LEU A 13 -0.32 -6.04 -5.41
CA LEU A 13 -1.63 -6.52 -5.85
C LEU A 13 -2.68 -5.40 -5.77
N LEU A 14 -2.75 -4.67 -4.65
CA LEU A 14 -3.71 -3.58 -4.47
C LEU A 14 -3.53 -2.48 -5.53
N ASN A 15 -2.29 -2.14 -5.87
CA ASN A 15 -1.98 -1.18 -6.94
C ASN A 15 -2.44 -1.69 -8.31
N GLN A 16 -2.23 -2.97 -8.62
CA GLN A 16 -2.72 -3.57 -9.87
C GLN A 16 -4.25 -3.53 -9.97
N LEU A 17 -4.96 -3.83 -8.87
CA LEU A 17 -6.42 -3.74 -8.82
C LEU A 17 -6.92 -2.31 -9.07
N ARG A 18 -6.25 -1.31 -8.48
CA ARG A 18 -6.58 0.10 -8.70
C ARG A 18 -6.34 0.52 -10.14
N ASN A 19 -5.21 0.12 -10.73
CA ASN A 19 -4.88 0.44 -12.12
C ASN A 19 -5.87 -0.17 -13.11
N LYS A 20 -6.35 -1.39 -12.83
CA LYS A 20 -7.40 -2.06 -13.61
C LYS A 20 -8.82 -1.54 -13.30
N LYS A 21 -8.96 -0.53 -12.43
CA LYS A 21 -10.25 0.02 -11.96
C LYS A 21 -11.19 -1.02 -11.35
N LEU A 22 -10.62 -2.10 -10.78
CA LEU A 22 -11.37 -3.17 -10.10
C LEU A 22 -11.75 -2.80 -8.67
N VAL A 23 -11.18 -1.72 -8.14
CA VAL A 23 -11.53 -1.14 -6.85
C VAL A 23 -11.72 0.37 -6.96
N THR A 24 -12.68 0.89 -6.21
CA THR A 24 -12.89 2.33 -6.06
C THR A 24 -11.73 2.97 -5.29
N ALA A 25 -11.62 4.31 -5.36
CA ALA A 25 -10.64 5.05 -4.57
C ALA A 25 -10.86 4.83 -3.06
N TYR A 26 -12.12 4.81 -2.63
CA TYR A 26 -12.48 4.57 -1.23
C TYR A 26 -12.07 3.18 -0.75
N GLU A 27 -12.33 2.12 -1.54
CA GLU A 27 -11.91 0.76 -1.20
C GLU A 27 -10.38 0.63 -1.17
N TYR A 28 -9.69 1.20 -2.16
CA TYR A 28 -8.24 1.24 -2.20
C TYR A 28 -7.66 1.84 -0.92
N ASP A 29 -8.15 3.01 -0.49
CA ASP A 29 -7.65 3.68 0.71
C ASP A 29 -7.95 2.90 1.99
N LYS A 30 -9.14 2.31 2.09
CA LYS A 30 -9.54 1.47 3.23
C LYS A 30 -8.62 0.24 3.36
N ILE A 31 -8.36 -0.44 2.25
CA ILE A 31 -7.50 -1.64 2.22
C ILE A 31 -6.04 -1.25 2.49
N LYS A 32 -5.54 -0.17 1.89
CA LYS A 32 -4.18 0.35 2.13
C LYS A 32 -3.94 0.68 3.60
N ARG A 33 -4.90 1.33 4.27
CA ARG A 33 -4.84 1.61 5.71
C ARG A 33 -4.80 0.33 6.54
N TYR A 34 -5.61 -0.66 6.16
CA TYR A 34 -5.61 -1.96 6.82
C TYR A 34 -4.28 -2.70 6.68
N ILE A 35 -3.71 -2.79 5.48
CA ILE A 35 -2.41 -3.44 5.22
C ILE A 35 -1.31 -2.77 6.04
N LYS A 36 -1.22 -1.44 6.03
CA LYS A 36 -0.26 -0.69 6.84
C LYS A 36 -0.39 -1.00 8.34
N LYS A 37 -1.62 -1.00 8.86
CA LYS A 37 -1.88 -1.30 10.28
C LYS A 37 -1.49 -2.74 10.64
N LYS A 38 -1.78 -3.70 9.76
CA LYS A 38 -1.51 -5.13 9.97
C LYS A 38 -0.01 -5.43 10.08
N TYR A 39 0.78 -4.89 9.17
CA TYR A 39 2.22 -5.16 9.12
C TYR A 39 3.07 -4.18 9.95
N LYS A 40 2.44 -3.16 10.55
CA LYS A 40 3.13 -2.09 11.31
C LYS A 40 4.24 -1.38 10.50
N ILE A 41 4.19 -1.48 9.17
CA ILE A 41 5.15 -0.83 8.27
C ILE A 41 4.67 0.60 8.07
N GLY A 42 5.12 1.47 8.97
CA GLY A 42 4.68 2.86 9.05
C GLY A 42 5.57 3.78 9.89
N ILE A 43 6.82 3.39 10.20
CA ILE A 43 7.78 4.31 10.84
C ILE A 43 9.00 4.63 9.95
N TYR A 44 9.40 3.78 8.99
CA TYR A 44 10.71 4.00 8.31
C TYR A 44 10.72 4.08 6.77
N GLY A 45 9.63 3.76 6.06
CA GLY A 45 9.69 3.62 4.59
C GLY A 45 8.99 4.71 3.77
N MET A 46 8.08 5.48 4.35
CA MET A 46 7.15 6.33 3.59
C MET A 46 7.43 7.84 3.71
N GLU A 47 8.33 8.25 4.61
CA GLU A 47 8.87 9.62 4.65
C GLU A 47 10.05 9.82 3.68
N LEU A 48 10.62 8.75 3.12
CA LEU A 48 11.78 8.84 2.21
C LEU A 48 11.41 9.23 0.78
N TYR A 49 10.12 9.19 0.41
CA TYR A 49 9.64 9.67 -0.89
C TYR A 49 8.29 10.39 -0.70
N PRO A 50 8.28 11.61 -0.14
CA PRO A 50 7.18 12.52 -0.40
C PRO A 50 7.13 12.72 -1.91
N ASN A 51 5.94 12.63 -2.50
CA ASN A 51 5.72 12.85 -3.93
C ASN A 51 6.46 14.13 -4.37
N THR A 52 7.50 13.98 -5.19
CA THR A 52 8.01 15.09 -6.01
C THR A 52 7.05 15.24 -7.19
N ASP A 53 5.85 15.73 -6.90
CA ASP A 53 5.05 16.42 -7.91
C ASP A 53 5.44 17.90 -7.79
N SER A 54 6.42 18.31 -8.61
CA SER A 54 6.79 19.69 -8.91
C SER A 54 7.03 19.80 -10.41
#